data_AF-A0A535FHE3-F1
#
_entry.id   AF-A0A535FHE3-F1
#
_cell.length_a   1.000
_cell.length_b   1.000
_cell.length_c   1.000
_cell.angle_alpha   90.00
_cell.angle_beta   90.00
_cell.angle_gamma   90.00
#
_symmetry.space_group_name_H-M   'P 1'
#
loop_
_entity.id
_entity.type
_entity.pdbx_description
1 polymer ?
#
loop_
_entity_poly.entity_id
_entity_poly.type
_entity_poly.pdbx_seq_one_letter_code
_entity_poly.pdbx_strand_id
1 'polypeptide(L)'
;MERQDSAWQQQRAREELLLLFLKSYEEGNLEVFGAILEQAETDPELDTLIWSAFLTHLSQKGIHPAPEEEKEGLIALLQQSLLSNRKRPEPPPLTLADIAARMQVELILHRADYADLPAIRRALDTLVQFRDPLPDPLDLLTIQAIFLECGLAVPSPFDNAFLQAARRLQEKRAVQ
;
A
#
# COMPACT_ATOMS: atom_id res chain seq x y z
N MET A 1 28.35 35.61 -18.12
CA MET A 1 28.44 34.68 -16.97
C MET A 1 27.06 34.23 -16.48
N GLU A 2 25.97 34.97 -16.73
CA GLU A 2 24.62 34.67 -16.22
C GLU A 2 23.94 33.38 -16.75
N ARG A 3 24.38 32.82 -17.89
CA ARG A 3 23.77 31.59 -18.44
C ARG A 3 24.15 30.31 -17.68
N GLN A 4 25.27 30.34 -16.95
CA GLN A 4 25.81 29.15 -16.28
C GLN A 4 25.14 28.92 -14.92
N ASP A 5 24.79 30.01 -14.21
CA ASP A 5 24.09 29.95 -12.92
C ASP A 5 22.64 29.47 -13.07
N SER A 6 21.97 29.86 -14.15
CA SER A 6 20.59 29.43 -14.46
C SER A 6 20.49 27.92 -14.75
N ALA A 7 21.41 27.38 -15.56
CA ALA A 7 21.45 25.95 -15.89
C ALA A 7 21.75 25.09 -14.64
N TRP A 8 22.65 25.56 -13.78
CA TRP A 8 22.98 24.88 -12.53
C TRP A 8 21.81 24.88 -11.54
N GLN A 9 21.09 26.00 -11.41
CA GLN A 9 19.89 26.08 -10.57
C GLN A 9 18.76 25.18 -11.07
N GLN A 10 18.55 25.12 -12.39
CA GLN A 10 17.57 24.21 -13.00
C GLN A 10 17.92 22.75 -12.75
N GLN A 11 19.19 22.37 -12.92
CA GLN A 11 19.65 21.01 -12.64
C GLN A 11 19.42 20.63 -11.16
N ARG A 12 19.75 21.54 -10.24
CA ARG A 12 19.54 21.31 -8.81
C ARG A 12 18.07 21.14 -8.45
N ALA A 13 17.18 21.94 -9.04
CA ALA A 13 15.74 21.82 -8.84
C ALA A 13 15.21 20.45 -9.32
N ARG A 14 15.74 19.95 -10.45
CA ARG A 14 15.38 18.61 -10.95
C ARG A 14 15.88 17.49 -10.05
N GLU A 15 17.08 17.61 -9.49
CA GLU A 15 17.61 16.65 -8.51
C GLU A 15 16.77 16.62 -7.23
N GLU A 16 16.31 17.77 -6.75
CA GLU A 16 15.40 17.87 -5.61
C GLU A 16 14.05 17.18 -5.89
N LEU A 17 13.49 17.40 -7.09
CA LEU A 17 12.27 16.71 -7.54
C LEU A 17 12.47 15.21 -7.66
N LEU A 18 13.62 14.76 -8.14
CA LEU A 18 13.96 13.34 -8.25
C LEU A 18 14.00 12.65 -6.88
N LEU A 19 14.61 13.29 -5.88
CA LEU A 19 14.65 12.79 -4.52
C LEU A 19 13.25 12.72 -3.89
N LEU A 20 12.45 13.77 -4.12
CA LEU A 20 11.07 13.82 -3.65
C LEU A 20 10.20 12.76 -4.33
N PHE A 21 10.44 12.50 -5.61
CA PHE A 21 9.78 11.43 -6.37
C PHE A 21 10.04 10.06 -5.76
N LEU A 22 11.32 9.70 -5.53
CA LEU A 22 11.66 8.41 -4.93
C LEU A 22 11.09 8.27 -3.51
N LYS A 23 11.19 9.32 -2.71
CA LYS A 23 10.66 9.33 -1.34
C LYS A 23 9.13 9.18 -1.32
N SER A 24 8.42 9.91 -2.17
CA SER A 24 6.95 9.84 -2.27
C SER A 24 6.48 8.46 -2.74
N TYR A 25 7.23 7.80 -3.62
CA TYR A 25 6.98 6.40 -3.98
C TYR A 25 7.13 5.46 -2.78
N GLU A 26 8.22 5.56 -2.02
CA GLU A 26 8.48 4.70 -0.87
C GLU A 26 7.48 4.89 0.27
N GLU A 27 7.04 6.14 0.49
CA GLU A 27 6.04 6.50 1.50
C GLU A 27 4.60 6.23 1.02
N GLY A 28 4.40 5.87 -0.26
CA GLY A 28 3.07 5.67 -0.85
C GLY A 28 2.27 6.96 -1.04
N ASN A 29 2.94 8.13 -1.03
CA ASN A 29 2.33 9.43 -1.28
C ASN A 29 2.12 9.64 -2.79
N LEU A 30 1.06 9.02 -3.31
CA LEU A 30 0.72 9.04 -4.74
C LEU A 30 0.36 10.43 -5.28
N GLU A 31 -0.05 11.36 -4.41
CA GLU A 31 -0.39 12.73 -4.80
C GLU A 31 0.87 13.52 -5.20
N VAL A 32 1.88 13.51 -4.32
CA VAL A 32 3.18 14.14 -4.61
C VAL A 32 3.89 13.42 -5.75
N PHE A 33 3.83 12.09 -5.76
CA PHE A 33 4.40 11.27 -6.82
C PHE A 33 3.79 11.61 -8.20
N GLY A 34 2.46 11.71 -8.27
CA GLY A 34 1.75 12.04 -9.50
C GLY A 34 1.99 13.46 -9.98
N ALA A 35 2.00 14.44 -9.07
CA ALA A 35 2.28 15.84 -9.42
C ALA A 35 3.68 16.00 -10.06
N ILE A 36 4.67 15.25 -9.59
CA ILE A 36 6.02 15.27 -10.16
C ILE A 36 6.06 14.62 -11.55
N LEU A 37 5.27 13.55 -11.78
CA LEU A 37 5.14 12.95 -13.10
C LEU A 37 4.45 13.88 -14.09
N GLU A 38 3.38 14.57 -13.69
CA GLU A 38 2.74 15.59 -14.53
C GLU A 38 3.71 16.72 -14.90
N GLN A 39 4.58 17.11 -13.96
CA GLN A 39 5.64 18.09 -14.25
C GLN A 39 6.67 17.54 -15.24
N ALA A 40 7.02 16.26 -15.14
CA ALA A 40 7.93 15.58 -16.05
C ALA A 40 7.38 15.46 -17.49
N GLU A 41 6.05 15.42 -17.68
CA GLU A 41 5.45 15.47 -19.03
C GLU A 41 5.84 16.74 -19.80
N THR A 42 6.13 17.83 -19.07
CA THR A 42 6.54 19.13 -19.64
C THR A 42 8.05 19.39 -19.60
N ASP A 43 8.84 18.55 -18.91
CA ASP A 43 10.30 18.64 -18.80
C ASP A 43 10.97 17.30 -19.16
N PRO A 44 11.42 17.13 -20.43
CA PRO A 44 12.00 15.88 -20.92
C PRO A 44 13.26 15.42 -20.18
N GLU A 45 14.04 16.38 -19.67
CA GLU A 45 15.26 16.07 -18.89
C GLU A 45 14.89 15.51 -17.52
N LEU A 46 13.83 16.04 -16.90
CA LEU A 46 13.28 15.51 -15.65
C LEU A 46 12.66 14.11 -15.86
N ASP A 47 11.89 13.88 -16.93
CA ASP A 47 11.35 12.54 -17.25
C ASP A 47 12.47 11.50 -17.35
N THR A 48 13.52 11.83 -18.10
CA THR A 48 14.67 10.94 -18.28
C THR A 48 15.36 10.60 -16.96
N LEU A 49 15.57 11.61 -16.10
CA LEU A 49 16.17 11.44 -14.78
C LEU A 49 15.30 10.57 -13.87
N ILE A 50 13.99 10.83 -13.85
CA ILE A 50 13.01 10.07 -13.06
C ILE A 50 13.05 8.60 -13.45
N TRP A 51 12.91 8.27 -14.73
CA TRP A 51 12.88 6.88 -15.17
C TRP A 51 14.23 6.18 -14.95
N SER A 52 15.35 6.85 -15.23
CA SER A 52 16.69 6.29 -15.01
C SER A 52 16.92 5.91 -13.55
N ALA A 53 16.59 6.82 -12.63
CA ALA A 53 16.75 6.56 -11.20
C ALA A 53 15.74 5.53 -10.68
N PHE A 54 14.49 5.60 -11.14
CA PHE A 54 13.43 4.70 -10.71
C PHE A 54 13.69 3.25 -11.15
N LEU A 55 14.09 3.04 -12.40
CA LEU A 55 14.47 1.71 -12.89
C LEU A 55 15.66 1.14 -12.11
N THR A 56 16.65 1.99 -11.79
CA THR A 56 17.79 1.59 -10.95
C THR A 56 17.34 1.22 -9.54
N HIS A 57 16.44 2.01 -8.94
CA HIS A 57 15.87 1.77 -7.62
C HIS A 57 15.07 0.46 -7.55
N LEU A 58 14.25 0.19 -8.56
CA LEU A 58 13.49 -1.07 -8.67
C LEU A 58 14.43 -2.26 -8.81
N SER A 59 15.45 -2.16 -9.67
CA SER A 59 16.46 -3.21 -9.86
C SER A 59 17.21 -3.54 -8.56
N GLN A 60 17.56 -2.53 -7.75
CA GLN A 60 18.15 -2.72 -6.42
C GLN A 60 17.21 -3.45 -5.44
N LYS A 61 15.90 -3.29 -5.59
CA LYS A 61 14.87 -4.01 -4.82
C LYS A 61 14.54 -5.40 -5.39
N GLY A 62 15.28 -5.87 -6.40
CA GLY A 62 15.04 -7.14 -7.08
C GLY A 62 13.82 -7.14 -8.01
N ILE A 63 13.27 -5.95 -8.28
CA ILE A 63 12.17 -5.74 -9.22
C ILE A 63 12.82 -5.39 -10.56
N HIS A 64 12.83 -6.35 -11.47
CA HIS A 64 13.33 -6.14 -12.83
C HIS A 64 12.15 -5.82 -13.74
N PRO A 65 11.89 -4.53 -14.03
CA PRO A 65 10.87 -4.18 -15.03
C PRO A 65 11.29 -4.73 -16.40
N ALA A 66 10.35 -5.30 -17.13
CA ALA A 66 10.55 -5.76 -18.50
C ALA A 66 10.72 -4.54 -19.45
N PRO A 67 11.29 -4.70 -20.65
CA PRO A 67 11.73 -3.57 -21.48
C PRO A 67 10.55 -2.73 -22.00
N GLU A 68 10.78 -1.41 -22.14
CA GLU A 68 9.99 -0.29 -22.74
C GLU A 68 8.45 -0.34 -22.79
N GLU A 69 7.83 -1.45 -23.17
CA GLU A 69 6.38 -1.67 -23.22
C GLU A 69 5.72 -1.56 -21.82
N GLU A 70 6.45 -1.86 -20.75
CA GLU A 70 5.97 -1.67 -19.37
C GLU A 70 6.01 -0.20 -18.91
N LYS A 71 6.82 0.67 -19.53
CA LYS A 71 6.85 2.11 -19.17
C LYS A 71 5.49 2.75 -19.47
N GLU A 72 4.94 2.49 -20.65
CA GLU A 72 3.60 2.97 -21.02
C GLU A 72 2.50 2.34 -20.16
N GLY A 73 2.65 1.06 -19.81
CA GLY A 73 1.72 0.37 -18.88
C GLY A 73 1.74 0.96 -17.46
N LEU A 74 2.93 1.30 -16.94
CA LEU A 74 3.10 1.96 -15.64
C LEU A 74 2.55 3.38 -15.67
N ILE A 75 2.85 4.16 -16.71
CA ILE A 75 2.29 5.50 -16.90
C ILE A 75 0.76 5.43 -16.98
N ALA A 76 0.21 4.50 -17.75
CA ALA A 76 -1.23 4.32 -17.87
C ALA A 76 -1.89 3.91 -16.54
N LEU A 77 -1.27 3.02 -15.77
CA LEU A 77 -1.72 2.65 -14.42
C LEU A 77 -1.68 3.85 -13.46
N LEU A 78 -0.60 4.63 -13.51
CA LEU A 78 -0.42 5.82 -12.67
C LEU A 78 -1.42 6.91 -13.05
N GLN A 79 -1.59 7.22 -14.33
CA GLN A 79 -2.58 8.19 -14.82
C GLN A 79 -4.02 7.72 -14.53
N GLN A 80 -4.34 6.42 -14.64
CA GLN A 80 -5.64 5.89 -14.23
C GLN A 80 -5.88 6.06 -12.72
N SER A 81 -4.84 5.88 -11.89
CA SER A 81 -4.94 6.11 -10.45
C SER A 81 -5.10 7.61 -10.09
N LEU A 82 -4.47 8.51 -10.86
CA LEU A 82 -4.52 9.95 -10.66
C LEU A 82 -5.85 10.58 -11.13
N LEU A 83 -6.40 10.11 -12.25
CA LEU A 83 -7.73 10.53 -12.72
C LEU A 83 -8.84 10.03 -11.78
N SER A 84 -8.63 8.89 -11.11
CA SER A 84 -9.55 8.36 -10.10
C SER A 84 -9.53 9.14 -8.78
N ASN A 85 -8.57 10.06 -8.58
CA ASN A 85 -8.45 10.86 -7.36
C ASN A 85 -9.39 12.08 -7.31
N ARG A 86 -10.16 12.38 -8.36
CA ARG A 86 -11.12 13.51 -8.33
C ARG A 86 -12.44 13.21 -7.62
N LYS A 87 -12.73 11.95 -7.30
CA LYS A 87 -13.77 11.53 -6.37
C LYS A 87 -13.36 10.15 -5.83
N ARG A 88 -12.54 10.09 -4.78
CA ARG A 88 -12.42 8.83 -4.05
C ARG A 88 -13.82 8.49 -3.49
N PRO A 89 -14.48 7.42 -3.96
CA PRO A 89 -15.59 6.88 -3.17
C PRO A 89 -15.01 6.58 -1.79
N GLU A 90 -15.75 6.90 -0.72
CA GLU A 90 -15.35 6.51 0.63
C GLU A 90 -14.95 5.03 0.60
N PRO A 91 -13.77 4.68 1.15
CA PRO A 91 -13.31 3.30 1.12
C PRO A 91 -14.41 2.43 1.76
N PRO A 92 -14.84 1.34 1.09
CA PRO A 92 -15.92 0.51 1.60
C PRO A 92 -15.59 0.07 3.03
N PRO A 93 -16.57 0.04 3.96
CA PRO A 93 -16.30 -0.19 5.36
C PRO A 93 -15.46 -1.46 5.55
N LEU A 94 -14.51 -1.42 6.48
CA LEU A 94 -13.60 -2.54 6.69
C LEU A 94 -14.44 -3.77 7.03
N THR A 95 -14.13 -4.93 6.47
CA THR A 95 -14.88 -6.17 6.72
C THR A 95 -14.03 -7.20 7.45
N LEU A 96 -14.69 -8.19 8.06
CA LEU A 96 -13.99 -9.34 8.64
C LEU A 96 -13.11 -10.06 7.62
N ALA A 97 -13.54 -10.13 6.36
CA ALA A 97 -12.77 -10.68 5.26
C ALA A 97 -11.45 -9.92 5.00
N ASP A 98 -11.45 -8.58 5.14
CA ASP A 98 -10.24 -7.77 4.95
C ASP A 98 -9.19 -8.06 6.02
N ILE A 99 -9.63 -8.21 7.28
CA ILE A 99 -8.73 -8.60 8.37
C ILE A 99 -8.23 -10.02 8.15
N ALA A 100 -9.11 -10.95 7.79
CA ALA A 100 -8.76 -12.34 7.59
C ALA A 100 -7.73 -12.50 6.44
N ALA A 101 -7.92 -11.79 5.33
CA ALA A 101 -6.96 -11.75 4.22
C ALA A 101 -5.60 -11.20 4.68
N ARG A 102 -5.58 -10.12 5.47
CA ARG A 102 -4.34 -9.59 6.03
C ARG A 102 -3.65 -10.60 6.95
N MET A 103 -4.40 -11.28 7.81
CA MET A 103 -3.85 -12.29 8.71
C MET A 103 -3.32 -13.52 7.97
N GLN A 104 -3.94 -13.92 6.84
CA GLN A 104 -3.40 -14.99 6.00
C GLN A 104 -2.01 -14.65 5.46
N VAL A 105 -1.77 -13.39 5.08
CA VAL A 105 -0.43 -12.90 4.69
C VAL A 105 0.53 -12.98 5.87
N GLU A 106 0.13 -12.52 7.05
CA GLU A 106 0.95 -12.56 8.27
C GLU A 106 1.30 -14.01 8.68
N LEU A 107 0.38 -14.96 8.50
CA LEU A 107 0.63 -16.39 8.76
C LEU A 107 1.63 -17.03 7.81
N ILE A 108 1.67 -16.60 6.56
CA ILE A 108 2.68 -17.04 5.60
C ILE A 108 4.06 -16.53 6.02
N LEU A 109 4.13 -15.29 6.51
CA LEU A 109 5.38 -14.64 6.92
C LEU A 109 5.89 -15.10 8.31
N HIS A 110 4.98 -15.36 9.25
CA HIS A 110 5.27 -15.62 10.66
C HIS A 110 4.80 -17.01 11.12
N ARG A 111 4.92 -18.00 10.25
CA ARG A 111 4.41 -19.37 10.48
C ARG A 111 4.91 -20.02 11.78
N ALA A 112 6.12 -19.69 12.23
CA ALA A 112 6.75 -20.26 13.43
C ALA A 112 6.13 -19.77 14.74
N ASP A 113 5.42 -18.64 14.72
CA ASP A 113 4.90 -17.97 15.91
C ASP A 113 3.50 -18.48 16.32
N TYR A 114 2.90 -19.35 15.51
CA TYR A 114 1.55 -19.88 15.71
C TYR A 114 1.59 -21.37 16.02
N ALA A 115 1.17 -21.74 17.23
CA ALA A 115 1.21 -23.13 17.71
C ALA A 115 0.18 -24.06 17.03
N ASP A 116 -0.95 -23.54 16.53
CA ASP A 116 -2.02 -24.32 15.89
C ASP A 116 -2.43 -23.72 14.53
N LEU A 117 -1.50 -23.80 13.59
CA LEU A 117 -1.69 -23.31 12.21
C LEU A 117 -2.93 -23.90 11.50
N PRO A 118 -3.26 -25.20 11.62
CA PRO A 118 -4.44 -25.75 10.97
C PRO A 118 -5.75 -25.16 11.50
N ALA A 119 -5.89 -24.96 12.82
CA ALA A 119 -7.08 -24.35 13.40
C ALA A 119 -7.21 -22.87 13.00
N ILE A 120 -6.10 -22.13 13.06
CA ILE A 120 -6.03 -20.72 12.68
C ILE A 120 -6.39 -20.53 11.19
N ARG A 121 -5.86 -21.39 10.32
CA ARG A 121 -6.16 -21.31 8.88
C ARG A 121 -7.64 -21.56 8.59
N ARG A 122 -8.26 -22.57 9.23
CA ARG A 122 -9.71 -22.81 9.10
C ARG A 122 -10.53 -21.62 9.60
N ALA A 123 -10.12 -21.00 10.70
CA ALA A 123 -10.79 -19.82 11.22
C ALA A 123 -10.73 -18.66 10.22
N LEU A 124 -9.57 -18.40 9.62
CA LEU A 124 -9.42 -17.37 8.60
C LEU A 124 -10.20 -17.67 7.33
N ASP A 125 -10.16 -18.90 6.84
CA ASP A 125 -10.93 -19.32 5.65
C ASP A 125 -12.44 -19.16 5.87
N THR A 126 -12.91 -19.33 7.11
CA THR A 126 -14.29 -19.08 7.52
C THR A 126 -14.59 -17.58 7.56
N LEU A 127 -13.72 -16.78 8.18
CA LEU A 127 -13.88 -15.31 8.30
C LEU A 127 -13.85 -14.59 6.94
N VAL A 128 -13.13 -15.10 5.94
CA VAL A 128 -13.12 -14.57 4.56
C VAL A 128 -14.51 -14.62 3.90
N GLN A 129 -15.40 -15.50 4.37
CA GLN A 129 -16.77 -15.58 3.86
C GLN A 129 -17.68 -14.46 4.39
N PHE A 130 -17.29 -13.78 5.48
CA PHE A 130 -18.08 -12.72 6.10
C PHE A 130 -17.68 -11.35 5.53
N ARG A 131 -18.59 -10.75 4.77
CA ARG A 131 -18.43 -9.41 4.17
C ARG A 131 -19.11 -8.31 4.97
N ASP A 132 -19.60 -8.63 6.16
CA ASP A 132 -20.22 -7.65 7.02
C ASP A 132 -19.18 -6.62 7.49
N PRO A 133 -19.57 -5.33 7.56
CA PRO A 133 -18.69 -4.29 8.06
C PRO A 133 -18.35 -4.56 9.52
N LEU A 134 -17.11 -4.26 9.89
CA LEU A 134 -16.66 -4.37 11.27
C LEU A 134 -17.41 -3.41 12.17
N PRO A 135 -17.81 -3.87 13.36
CA PRO A 135 -18.41 -3.00 14.35
C PRO A 135 -17.39 -1.96 14.85
N ASP A 136 -17.90 -0.77 15.12
CA ASP A 136 -17.20 0.32 15.80
C ASP A 136 -17.96 0.61 17.11
N PRO A 137 -17.36 0.44 18.30
CA PRO A 137 -15.94 0.24 18.59
C PRO A 137 -15.44 -1.20 18.44
N LEU A 138 -14.18 -1.32 18.02
CA LEU A 138 -13.49 -2.60 17.91
C LEU A 138 -12.73 -2.94 19.20
N ASP A 139 -13.33 -3.76 20.05
CA ASP A 139 -12.71 -4.29 21.27
C ASP A 139 -12.64 -5.83 21.28
N LEU A 140 -11.89 -6.37 22.25
CA LEU A 140 -11.67 -7.82 22.37
C LEU A 140 -12.99 -8.57 22.61
N LEU A 141 -13.91 -7.99 23.38
CA LEU A 141 -15.20 -8.61 23.70
C LEU A 141 -16.09 -8.73 22.46
N THR A 142 -16.08 -7.71 21.62
CA THR A 142 -16.83 -7.68 20.35
C THR A 142 -16.26 -8.69 19.37
N ILE A 143 -14.93 -8.81 19.28
CA ILE A 143 -14.28 -9.83 18.43
C ILE A 143 -14.60 -11.25 18.90
N GLN A 144 -14.56 -11.48 20.22
CA GLN A 144 -14.92 -12.78 20.80
C GLN A 144 -16.39 -13.13 20.55
N ALA A 145 -17.30 -12.15 20.61
CA ALA A 145 -18.70 -12.34 20.26
C ALA A 145 -18.87 -12.72 18.78
N ILE A 146 -18.18 -12.03 17.87
CA ILE A 146 -18.18 -12.36 16.43
C ILE A 146 -17.66 -13.77 16.19
N PHE A 147 -16.55 -14.16 16.82
CA PHE A 147 -16.02 -15.52 16.67
C PHE A 147 -17.00 -16.57 17.18
N LEU A 148 -17.68 -16.29 18.30
CA LEU A 148 -18.73 -17.17 18.83
C LEU A 148 -19.93 -17.28 17.86
N GLU A 149 -20.38 -16.17 17.30
CA GLU A 149 -21.47 -16.12 16.31
C GLU A 149 -21.11 -16.86 15.01
N CYS A 150 -19.86 -16.77 14.59
CA CYS A 150 -19.32 -17.52 13.45
C CYS A 150 -19.03 -19.00 13.77
N GLY A 151 -19.26 -19.46 15.01
CA GLY A 151 -18.96 -20.84 15.44
C GLY A 151 -17.47 -21.18 15.49
N LEU A 152 -16.61 -20.17 15.63
CA LEU A 152 -15.16 -20.29 15.62
C LEU A 152 -14.61 -20.47 17.03
N ALA A 153 -13.95 -21.60 17.26
CA ALA A 153 -13.12 -21.82 18.44
C ALA A 153 -11.66 -21.50 18.09
N VAL A 154 -11.24 -20.27 18.39
CA VAL A 154 -9.87 -19.80 18.16
C VAL A 154 -9.08 -19.72 19.48
N PRO A 155 -7.77 -20.01 19.45
CA PRO A 155 -6.94 -19.90 20.64
C PRO A 155 -6.73 -18.42 21.02
N SER A 156 -6.75 -18.09 22.30
CA SER A 156 -6.62 -16.70 22.83
C SER A 156 -5.52 -15.81 22.22
N PRO A 157 -4.33 -16.32 21.81
CA PRO A 157 -3.34 -15.52 21.09
C PRO A 157 -3.83 -14.97 19.74
N PHE A 158 -4.78 -15.66 19.10
CA PHE A 158 -5.37 -15.28 17.83
C PHE A 158 -6.26 -14.03 17.96
N ASP A 159 -7.02 -13.89 19.05
CA ASP A 159 -7.88 -12.72 19.29
C ASP A 159 -7.07 -11.42 19.29
N ASN A 160 -5.92 -11.43 19.95
CA ASN A 160 -5.01 -10.28 20.00
C ASN A 160 -4.36 -10.00 18.66
N ALA A 161 -3.94 -11.04 17.92
CA ALA A 161 -3.39 -10.88 16.59
C ALA A 161 -4.44 -10.31 15.60
N PHE A 162 -5.69 -10.75 15.73
CA PHE A 162 -6.81 -10.26 14.94
C PHE A 162 -7.11 -8.79 15.25
N LEU A 163 -7.20 -8.43 16.53
CA LEU A 163 -7.41 -7.04 16.96
C LEU A 163 -6.27 -6.12 16.48
N GLN A 164 -5.01 -6.57 16.56
CA GLN A 164 -3.89 -5.78 16.04
C GLN A 164 -3.93 -5.61 14.53
N ALA A 165 -4.27 -6.67 13.79
CA ALA A 165 -4.41 -6.60 12.33
C ALA A 165 -5.54 -5.63 11.94
N ALA A 166 -6.66 -5.67 12.65
CA ALA A 166 -7.79 -4.77 12.45
C ALA A 166 -7.42 -3.30 12.72
N ARG A 167 -6.74 -3.03 13.84
CA ARG A 167 -6.28 -1.67 14.17
C ARG A 167 -5.30 -1.11 13.15
N ARG A 168 -4.32 -1.92 12.71
CA ARG A 168 -3.38 -1.50 11.66
C ARG A 168 -4.09 -1.15 10.36
N LEU A 169 -5.15 -1.88 10.00
CA LEU A 169 -5.96 -1.60 8.82
C LEU A 169 -6.82 -0.33 8.99
N GLN A 170 -7.37 -0.09 10.19
CA GLN A 170 -8.07 1.16 10.51
C GLN A 170 -7.12 2.37 10.49
N GLU A 171 -5.94 2.27 11.10
CA GLU A 171 -4.91 3.32 11.11
C GLU A 171 -4.41 3.65 9.70
N LYS A 172 -4.15 2.63 8.86
CA LYS A 172 -3.77 2.85 7.46
C LYS A 172 -4.84 3.56 6.64
N ARG A 173 -6.12 3.42 7.01
CA ARG A 173 -7.23 4.12 6.36
C ARG A 173 -7.44 5.54 6.89
N ALA A 174 -7.11 5.82 8.14
CA ALA A 174 -7.20 7.17 8.71
C ALA A 174 -6.12 8.13 8.16
N VAL A 175 -5.03 7.58 7.60
CA VAL A 175 -3.90 8.33 7.03
C VAL A 175 -4.05 8.53 5.51
N GLN A 176 -5.05 7.93 4.86
CA GLN A 176 -5.33 8.03 3.41
C GLN A 176 -6.40 9.05 3.08
#